data_AF-A0A7K1UED2-F1
#
_entry.id   AF-A0A7K1UED2-F1
#
_cell.length_a   1.000
_cell.length_b   1.000
_cell.length_c   1.000
_cell.angle_alpha   90.00
_cell.angle_beta   90.00
_cell.angle_gamma   90.00
#
_symmetry.space_group_name_H-M   'P 1'
#
loop_
_entity.id
_entity.type
_entity.pdbx_description
1 polymer ?
#
loop_
_entity_poly.entity_id
_entity_poly.type
_entity_poly.pdbx_seq_one_letter_code
_entity_poly.pdbx_strand_id
1 'polypeptide(L)' 'MTKSTSEQFDVPTAAMLEVCALICEHDLNHTIMEVDEDADTITLELQYTKQDREVIHQIEDLIADNTDDDESE' A
#
# COMPACT_ATOMS: atom_id res chain seq x y z
N MET A 1 -17.98 11.68 13.90
CA MET A 1 -16.52 11.44 13.94
C MET A 1 -16.28 10.15 13.18
N THR A 2 -15.97 10.24 11.89
CA THR A 2 -15.46 9.11 11.12
C THR A 2 -14.08 8.77 11.70
N LYS A 3 -13.91 7.54 12.19
CA LYS A 3 -12.59 7.04 12.60
C LYS A 3 -11.85 6.64 11.33
N SER A 4 -10.81 7.39 11.01
CA SER A 4 -9.80 7.01 10.03
C SER A 4 -8.75 6.13 10.71
N THR A 5 -8.35 5.06 10.07
CA THR A 5 -7.20 4.22 10.44
C THR A 5 -6.02 4.65 9.57
N SER A 6 -4.83 4.76 10.16
CA SER A 6 -3.57 5.01 9.45
C SER A 6 -2.68 3.77 9.56
N GLU A 7 -2.14 3.31 8.45
CA GLU A 7 -1.28 2.12 8.38
C GLU A 7 -0.16 2.33 7.38
N GLN A 8 1.00 1.73 7.64
CA GLN A 8 2.20 1.88 6.83
C GLN A 8 2.40 0.63 5.98
N PHE A 9 2.75 0.85 4.71
CA PHE A 9 2.94 -0.18 3.71
C PHE A 9 4.28 0.04 3.01
N ASP A 10 5.10 -0.99 2.97
CA ASP A 10 6.32 -1.01 2.17
C ASP A 10 5.96 -1.49 0.77
N VAL A 11 5.84 -0.55 -0.16
CA VAL A 11 5.37 -0.83 -1.52
C VAL A 11 6.57 -1.00 -2.44
N PRO A 12 6.75 -2.16 -3.08
CA PRO A 12 7.81 -2.32 -4.06
C PRO A 12 7.59 -1.36 -5.24
N THR A 13 8.67 -0.80 -5.76
CA THR A 13 8.63 0.18 -6.85
C THR A 13 7.93 -0.38 -8.09
N ALA A 14 8.00 -1.71 -8.29
CA ALA A 14 7.29 -2.44 -9.33
C ALA A 14 5.75 -2.37 -9.17
N ALA A 15 5.24 -2.51 -7.94
CA ALA A 15 3.82 -2.43 -7.58
C ALA A 15 3.31 -0.99 -7.42
N MET A 16 4.22 -0.02 -7.24
CA MET A 16 3.89 1.35 -6.85
C MET A 16 2.91 2.03 -7.80
N LEU A 17 3.00 1.77 -9.11
CA LEU A 17 2.08 2.35 -10.10
C LEU A 17 0.64 1.85 -9.90
N GLU A 18 0.46 0.57 -9.59
CA GLU A 18 -0.86 -0.02 -9.36
C GLU A 18 -1.43 0.42 -8.01
N VAL A 19 -0.60 0.44 -6.97
CA VAL A 19 -0.99 0.96 -5.66
C VAL A 19 -1.41 2.44 -5.76
N CYS A 20 -0.65 3.28 -6.48
CA CYS A 20 -1.03 4.67 -6.74
C CYS A 20 -2.36 4.78 -7.48
N ALA A 21 -2.62 3.89 -8.46
CA ALA A 21 -3.88 3.89 -9.19
C ALA A 21 -5.08 3.63 -8.25
N LEU A 22 -4.97 2.64 -7.35
CA LEU A 22 -6.00 2.32 -6.35
C LEU A 22 -6.22 3.48 -5.37
N ILE A 23 -5.13 4.08 -4.89
CA ILE A 23 -5.17 5.27 -4.01
C ILE A 23 -5.91 6.42 -4.69
N CYS A 24 -5.59 6.71 -5.96
CA CYS A 24 -6.25 7.77 -6.72
C CYS A 24 -7.71 7.45 -7.06
N GLU A 25 -8.03 6.20 -7.39
CA GLU A 25 -9.40 5.77 -7.74
C GLU A 25 -10.35 5.91 -6.54
N HIS A 26 -9.85 5.62 -5.33
CA HIS A 26 -10.62 5.65 -4.09
C HIS A 26 -10.43 6.94 -3.27
N ASP A 27 -9.68 7.92 -3.78
CA ASP A 27 -9.35 9.17 -3.08
C ASP A 27 -8.76 8.93 -1.67
N LEU A 28 -7.88 7.92 -1.56
CA LEU A 28 -7.24 7.58 -0.29
C LEU A 28 -6.17 8.61 0.08
N ASN A 29 -6.16 8.99 1.36
CA ASN A 29 -5.12 9.85 1.88
C ASN A 29 -3.83 9.03 2.01
N HIS A 30 -2.79 9.49 1.34
CA HIS A 30 -1.48 8.83 1.32
C HIS A 30 -0.38 9.84 1.69
N THR A 31 0.65 9.37 2.36
CA THR A 31 1.85 10.14 2.68
C THR A 31 3.07 9.28 2.43
N ILE A 32 4.02 9.77 1.61
CA ILE A 32 5.31 9.09 1.42
C ILE A 32 6.15 9.35 2.67
N MET A 33 6.51 8.27 3.37
CA MET A 33 7.30 8.32 4.59
C MET A 33 8.78 8.23 4.28
N GLU A 34 9.17 7.21 3.51
CA GLU A 34 10.55 6.90 3.17
C GLU A 34 10.63 6.27 1.77
N VAL A 35 11.78 6.41 1.12
CA VAL A 35 12.11 5.77 -0.15
C VAL A 35 13.41 5.01 0.10
N ASP A 36 13.36 3.68 0.01
CA ASP A 36 14.50 2.80 0.16
C ASP A 36 14.99 2.37 -1.23
N GLU A 37 16.10 2.97 -1.66
CA GLU A 37 16.72 2.67 -2.96
C GLU A 37 17.46 1.33 -2.96
N ASP A 38 17.84 0.80 -1.79
CA ASP A 38 18.58 -0.46 -1.66
C ASP A 38 17.63 -1.66 -1.73
N ALA A 39 16.43 -1.53 -1.17
CA ALA A 39 15.37 -2.53 -1.19
C ALA A 39 14.38 -2.36 -2.37
N ASP A 40 14.54 -1.32 -3.19
CA ASP A 40 13.61 -0.96 -4.27
C ASP A 40 12.15 -0.80 -3.76
N THR A 41 11.97 -0.34 -2.51
CA THR A 41 10.66 -0.17 -1.86
C THR A 41 10.42 1.27 -1.42
N ILE A 42 9.15 1.67 -1.35
CA ILE A 42 8.71 2.99 -0.89
C ILE A 42 7.72 2.78 0.26
N THR A 43 8.06 3.30 1.43
CA THR A 43 7.17 3.25 2.59
C THR A 43 6.11 4.34 2.47
N LEU A 44 4.85 3.92 2.36
CA LEU A 44 3.66 4.77 2.29
C LEU A 44 2.83 4.63 3.55
N GLU A 45 2.39 5.75 4.12
CA GLU A 45 1.34 5.76 5.12
C GLU A 45 -0.01 6.05 4.46
N LEU A 46 -0.94 5.10 4.56
CA LEU A 46 -2.30 5.23 4.04
C LEU A 46 -3.30 5.46 5.17
N GLN A 47 -4.16 6.45 4.98
CA GLN A 47 -5.28 6.76 5.84
C GLN A 47 -6.59 6.37 5.17
N TYR A 48 -7.30 5.44 5.80
CA TYR A 48 -8.49 4.81 5.25
C TYR A 48 -9.59 4.68 6.29
N THR A 49 -10.85 4.56 5.84
CA THR A 49 -11.97 4.29 6.74
C THR A 49 -12.41 2.83 6.66
N LYS A 50 -13.36 2.42 7.50
CA LYS A 50 -13.93 1.07 7.42
C LYS A 50 -14.52 0.73 6.05
N GLN A 51 -14.92 1.72 5.25
CA GLN A 51 -15.48 1.51 3.91
C GLN A 51 -14.38 1.18 2.89
N ASP A 52 -13.18 1.67 3.13
CA ASP A 52 -12.03 1.54 2.24
C ASP A 52 -11.18 0.30 2.56
N ARG A 53 -11.60 -0.51 3.53
CA ARG A 53 -10.88 -1.69 3.98
C ARG A 53 -10.68 -2.72 2.86
N GLU A 54 -11.63 -2.82 1.92
CA GLU A 54 -11.50 -3.68 0.74
C GLU A 54 -10.36 -3.21 -0.19
N VAL A 55 -10.12 -1.90 -0.27
CA VAL A 55 -9.02 -1.33 -1.09
C VAL A 55 -7.69 -1.61 -0.43
N ILE A 56 -7.61 -1.47 0.89
CA ILE A 56 -6.39 -1.78 1.66
C ILE A 56 -6.00 -3.25 1.46
N HIS A 57 -6.95 -4.17 1.57
CA HIS A 57 -6.67 -5.58 1.32
C HIS A 57 -6.20 -5.85 -0.12
N GLN A 58 -6.69 -5.12 -1.12
CA GLN A 58 -6.18 -5.23 -2.50
C GLN A 58 -4.75 -4.70 -2.61
N ILE A 59 -4.41 -3.61 -1.93
CA ILE A 59 -3.04 -3.07 -1.89
C ILE A 59 -2.11 -4.06 -1.21
N GLU A 60 -2.50 -4.65 -0.08
CA GLU A 60 -1.74 -5.70 0.60
C GLU A 60 -1.48 -6.91 -0.29
N ASP A 61 -2.51 -7.39 -1.00
CA ASP A 61 -2.41 -8.52 -1.93
C ASP A 61 -1.45 -8.21 -3.09
N LEU A 62 -1.49 -7.00 -3.62
CA LEU A 62 -0.63 -6.55 -4.72
C LEU A 62 0.83 -6.41 -4.30
N ILE A 63 1.05 -5.88 -3.08
CA ILE A 63 2.39 -5.84 -2.47
C ILE A 63 2.90 -7.26 -2.26
N ALA A 64 2.08 -8.15 -1.68
CA ALA A 64 2.44 -9.54 -1.46
C ALA A 64 2.79 -10.25 -2.77
N ASP A 65 1.98 -10.13 -3.83
CA ASP A 65 2.25 -10.72 -5.15
C ASP A 65 3.58 -10.24 -5.76
N ASN A 66 4.01 -9.00 -5.47
CA ASN A 66 5.29 -8.46 -5.92
C ASN A 66 6.47 -8.76 -4.97
N THR A 67 6.19 -9.23 -3.76
CA THR A 67 7.20 -9.56 -2.74
C THR A 67 7.38 -11.08 -2.60
N ASP A 68 6.40 -11.87 -3.07
CA ASP A 68 6.37 -13.32 -2.93
C ASP A 68 7.05 -14.04 -4.11
N ASP A 69 8.37 -14.14 -3.97
CA ASP A 69 9.15 -15.32 -4.38
C ASP A 69 9.52 -16.14 -3.13
N ASP A 70 8.73 -16.08 -2.04
CA ASP A 70 9.09 -16.65 -0.74
C ASP A 70 7.92 -17.27 0.08
N GLU A 71 6.81 -17.72 -0.52
CA GLU A 71 6.01 -18.82 0.08
C GLU A 71 6.77 -20.16 -0.07
N SER A 72 7.73 -20.41 0.82
CA SER A 72 8.17 -21.77 1.13
C SER A 72 7.01 -22.55 1.79
N GLU A 73 6.59 -23.63 1.13
CA GLU A 73 5.59 -24.63 1.56
C GLU A 73 5.71 -25.14 3.01
#